data_AF-A0A9W4SLN9-F1
#
_entry.id   AF-A0A9W4SLN9-F1
#
_cell.length_a   1.000
_cell.length_b   1.000
_cell.length_c   1.000
_cell.angle_alpha   90.00
_cell.angle_beta   90.00
_cell.angle_gamma   90.00
#
_symmetry.space_group_name_H-M   'P 1'
#
loop_
_entity.id
_entity.type
_entity.pdbx_description
1 polymer ?
#
loop_
_entity_poly.entity_id
_entity_poly.type
_entity_poly.pdbx_seq_one_letter_code
_entity_poly.pdbx_strand_id
1 'polypeptide(L)'
;MRLHLCVAIIITCALLTINTNAYKNDLVEPIDKPFVEKYKSKELDFLTFGDWGYAKVKVNQEVGNQTKVANVMMKWGESYHGKYGNITAQIDYSLNIDSRFFFPSAFFVRESYFGRSFETKVAWIHIDTNFFYYNSTDLDDPERLNMKHNFEKFGWNGHHPLIGKCVEHFQMKRLRLLFEKYRVAAYFAGHNHVLELETTKSNQPVTYFTSGAGSRTDVGCEGKDWGMPEGTLGFLHSILKDDEMLYEFIDTTTSDFKVVNKGKVLPRAM
;
A
#
# COMPACT_ATOMS: atom_id res chain seq x y z
N MET A 1 18.74 23.37 8.36
CA MET A 1 17.40 22.76 8.54
C MET A 1 17.32 21.58 7.58
N ARG A 2 17.32 20.32 8.07
CA ARG A 2 17.28 19.13 7.19
C ARG A 2 15.83 18.86 6.79
N LEU A 3 15.51 18.90 5.50
CA LEU A 3 14.20 18.47 4.99
C LEU A 3 14.14 16.93 5.07
N HIS A 4 13.02 16.41 5.55
CA HIS A 4 12.77 14.96 5.63
C HIS A 4 11.54 14.69 4.77
N LEU A 5 11.62 13.68 3.90
CA LEU A 5 10.50 13.27 3.06
C LEU A 5 9.86 12.03 3.68
N CYS A 6 8.76 12.21 4.42
CA CYS A 6 7.99 11.10 4.96
C CYS A 6 6.96 10.65 3.92
N VAL A 7 7.04 9.38 3.53
CA VAL A 7 6.16 8.73 2.55
C VAL A 7 5.43 7.57 3.23
N ALA A 8 4.11 7.47 3.09
CA ALA A 8 3.36 6.31 3.56
C ALA A 8 2.95 5.45 2.36
N ILE A 9 3.43 4.20 2.28
CA ILE A 9 3.04 3.24 1.25
C ILE A 9 2.10 2.22 1.86
N ILE A 10 0.89 2.07 1.33
CA ILE A 10 0.05 0.92 1.65
C ILE A 10 0.26 -0.17 0.60
N ILE A 11 0.67 -1.35 1.05
CA ILE A 11 0.47 -2.59 0.30
C ILE A 11 -0.85 -3.15 0.79
N THR A 12 -1.89 -2.98 -0.02
CA THR A 12 -3.22 -3.50 0.24
C THR A 12 -3.17 -4.99 -0.08
N CYS A 13 -3.02 -5.85 0.94
CA CYS A 13 -3.38 -7.26 0.77
C CYS A 13 -4.91 -7.33 0.68
N ALA A 14 -5.50 -8.07 -0.25
CA ALA A 14 -6.95 -8.25 -0.32
C ALA A 14 -7.42 -9.46 0.51
N LEU A 15 -8.67 -9.43 0.98
CA LEU A 15 -9.53 -10.59 1.30
C LEU A 15 -8.83 -11.79 1.94
N LEU A 16 -8.39 -11.58 3.18
CA LEU A 16 -7.89 -12.63 4.06
C LEU A 16 -8.89 -12.85 5.19
N THR A 17 -9.52 -14.02 5.25
CA THR A 17 -10.01 -14.56 6.52
C THR A 17 -8.78 -14.79 7.38
N ILE A 18 -8.71 -14.13 8.54
CA ILE A 18 -7.49 -14.05 9.37
C ILE A 18 -7.40 -15.31 10.23
N ASN A 19 -7.32 -16.50 9.63
CA ASN A 19 -7.17 -17.72 10.41
C ASN A 19 -5.69 -17.91 10.79
N THR A 20 -5.17 -17.03 11.64
CA THR A 20 -3.81 -17.13 12.16
C THR A 20 -3.86 -17.84 13.50
N ASN A 21 -3.54 -19.14 13.51
CA ASN A 21 -3.07 -19.83 14.72
C ASN A 21 -1.67 -19.31 15.08
N ALA A 22 -1.52 -18.00 15.25
CA ALA A 22 -0.26 -17.34 15.49
C ALA A 22 0.07 -17.45 16.98
N TYR A 23 1.25 -17.98 17.30
CA TYR A 23 1.71 -18.11 18.67
C TYR A 23 2.21 -16.77 19.20
N LYS A 24 2.25 -16.60 20.53
CA LYS A 24 2.90 -15.44 21.16
C LYS A 24 4.35 -15.33 20.65
N ASN A 25 4.70 -14.20 20.03
CA ASN A 25 5.92 -13.92 19.22
C ASN A 25 5.83 -14.16 17.69
N ASP A 26 4.64 -14.28 17.11
CA ASP A 26 4.50 -14.45 15.66
C ASP A 26 4.66 -13.16 14.84
N LEU A 27 5.07 -13.35 13.59
CA LEU A 27 5.56 -12.39 12.58
C LEU A 27 4.60 -11.25 12.17
N VAL A 28 3.46 -11.09 12.86
CA VAL A 28 2.43 -10.09 12.56
C VAL A 28 2.50 -8.89 13.51
N GLU A 29 3.38 -8.95 14.52
CA GLU A 29 3.64 -7.83 15.41
C GLU A 29 4.28 -6.63 14.69
N PRO A 30 3.93 -5.38 15.05
CA PRO A 30 4.64 -4.21 14.59
C PRO A 30 6.13 -4.34 14.93
N ILE A 31 6.99 -4.15 13.93
CA ILE A 31 8.42 -4.15 14.16
C ILE A 31 8.80 -2.74 14.66
N ASP A 32 9.09 -2.63 15.95
CA ASP A 32 9.41 -1.36 16.64
C ASP A 32 10.69 -0.67 16.16
N LYS A 33 11.45 -1.30 15.25
CA LYS A 33 12.67 -0.75 14.67
C LYS A 33 12.53 -0.64 13.15
N PRO A 34 12.90 0.50 12.55
CA PRO A 34 12.87 0.64 11.11
C PRO A 34 13.93 -0.25 10.43
N PHE A 35 13.58 -0.78 9.26
CA PHE A 35 14.53 -1.40 8.35
C PHE A 35 15.31 -0.32 7.61
N VAL A 36 16.62 -0.26 7.81
CA VAL A 36 17.47 0.82 7.28
C VAL A 36 18.20 0.36 6.02
N GLU A 37 17.99 1.09 4.94
CA GLU A 37 18.64 0.89 3.64
C GLU A 37 19.50 2.11 3.29
N LYS A 38 20.64 1.88 2.63
CA LYS A 38 21.55 2.96 2.21
C LYS A 38 21.91 2.79 0.75
N TYR A 39 21.60 3.79 -0.05
CA TYR A 39 21.83 3.80 -1.50
C TYR A 39 22.83 4.92 -1.85
N LYS A 40 23.92 4.58 -2.55
CA LYS A 40 24.87 5.60 -3.06
C LYS A 40 24.34 6.37 -4.26
N SER A 41 23.14 6.02 -4.74
CA SER A 41 22.48 6.70 -5.84
C SER A 41 22.11 8.12 -5.45
N LYS A 42 22.07 9.02 -6.45
CA LYS A 42 21.56 10.39 -6.28
C LYS A 42 20.03 10.45 -6.19
N GLU A 43 19.36 9.41 -6.68
CA GLU A 43 17.91 9.32 -6.72
C GLU A 43 17.46 7.88 -6.46
N LEU A 44 16.23 7.72 -5.98
CA LEU A 44 15.57 6.42 -5.85
C LEU A 44 14.42 6.34 -6.84
N ASP A 45 14.47 5.35 -7.71
CA ASP A 45 13.43 5.01 -8.67
C ASP A 45 12.63 3.82 -8.13
N PHE A 46 11.31 3.94 -8.11
CA PHE A 46 10.42 2.86 -7.71
C PHE A 46 9.09 2.89 -8.45
N LEU A 47 8.52 1.70 -8.60
CA LEU A 47 7.18 1.47 -9.12
C LEU A 47 6.22 1.22 -7.97
N THR A 48 5.08 1.88 -8.00
CA THR A 48 3.99 1.62 -7.06
C THR A 48 2.87 0.84 -7.73
N PHE A 49 2.64 -0.36 -7.22
CA PHE A 49 1.50 -1.19 -7.58
C PHE A 49 0.64 -1.37 -6.34
N GLY A 50 -0.59 -0.90 -6.41
CA GLY A 50 -1.58 -1.09 -5.36
C GLY A 50 -2.41 -2.35 -5.63
N ASP A 51 -2.61 -3.14 -4.58
CA ASP A 51 -3.42 -4.37 -4.52
C ASP A 51 -2.96 -5.53 -5.43
N TRP A 52 -2.47 -6.57 -4.76
CA TRP A 52 -1.98 -7.81 -5.35
C TRP A 52 -2.86 -8.93 -4.76
N GLY A 53 -4.13 -8.98 -5.18
CA GLY A 53 -5.16 -9.75 -4.46
C GLY A 53 -6.29 -10.31 -5.32
N TYR A 54 -7.23 -11.02 -4.68
CA TYR A 54 -8.23 -11.89 -5.35
C TYR A 54 -9.22 -11.13 -6.24
N ALA A 55 -8.99 -11.27 -7.54
CA ALA A 55 -9.96 -11.15 -8.60
C ALA A 55 -11.20 -12.06 -8.40
N LYS A 56 -12.39 -11.50 -8.07
CA LYS A 56 -13.66 -12.23 -8.30
C LYS A 56 -13.70 -12.75 -9.74
N VAL A 57 -13.99 -14.03 -9.91
CA VAL A 57 -14.14 -14.67 -11.22
C VAL A 57 -15.24 -13.95 -12.00
N LYS A 58 -14.93 -13.39 -13.18
CA LYS A 58 -15.96 -12.76 -14.05
C LYS A 58 -16.86 -13.85 -14.65
N VAL A 59 -18.07 -13.48 -15.08
CA VAL A 59 -18.93 -14.38 -15.86
C VAL A 59 -18.14 -14.91 -17.07
N ASN A 60 -18.08 -16.23 -17.23
CA ASN A 60 -17.28 -16.97 -18.23
C ASN A 60 -15.77 -17.10 -17.98
N GLN A 61 -15.29 -16.81 -16.77
CA GLN A 61 -13.95 -17.25 -16.33
C GLN A 61 -14.10 -18.44 -15.37
N GLU A 62 -13.21 -19.42 -15.43
CA GLU A 62 -13.13 -20.48 -14.40
C GLU A 62 -12.21 -20.05 -13.25
N VAL A 63 -11.20 -19.22 -13.54
CA VAL A 63 -10.20 -18.71 -12.59
C VAL A 63 -9.89 -17.26 -12.97
N GLY A 64 -9.85 -16.35 -11.99
CA GLY A 64 -9.51 -14.94 -12.22
C GLY A 64 -8.04 -14.77 -12.67
N ASN A 65 -7.75 -13.76 -13.48
CA ASN A 65 -6.39 -13.53 -14.01
C ASN A 65 -5.35 -13.27 -12.90
N GLN A 66 -5.72 -12.53 -11.84
CA GLN A 66 -4.87 -12.35 -10.65
C GLN A 66 -4.72 -13.64 -9.83
N THR A 67 -5.68 -14.56 -9.94
CA THR A 67 -5.72 -15.81 -9.18
C THR A 67 -4.62 -16.78 -9.62
N LYS A 68 -3.96 -16.61 -10.78
CA LYS A 68 -2.90 -17.54 -11.21
C LYS A 68 -1.65 -17.47 -10.31
N VAL A 69 -1.18 -16.26 -9.98
CA VAL A 69 -0.04 -16.05 -9.06
C VAL A 69 -0.46 -16.42 -7.64
N ALA A 70 -1.63 -15.96 -7.20
CA ALA A 70 -2.19 -16.32 -5.90
C ALA A 70 -2.38 -17.84 -5.74
N ASN A 71 -2.79 -18.57 -6.79
CA ASN A 71 -2.95 -20.03 -6.79
C ASN A 71 -1.61 -20.77 -6.72
N VAL A 72 -0.55 -20.25 -7.32
CA VAL A 72 0.79 -20.83 -7.18
C VAL A 72 1.31 -20.62 -5.76
N MET A 73 1.16 -19.42 -5.20
CA MET A 73 1.51 -19.11 -3.81
C MET A 73 0.67 -19.91 -2.81
N MET A 74 -0.60 -20.13 -3.12
CA MET A 74 -1.54 -20.95 -2.35
C MET A 74 -1.19 -22.43 -2.42
N LYS A 75 -0.92 -23.01 -3.59
CA LYS A 75 -0.43 -24.40 -3.72
C LYS A 75 0.89 -24.61 -2.99
N TRP A 76 1.76 -23.60 -3.03
CA TRP A 76 3.00 -23.59 -2.25
C TRP A 76 2.72 -23.51 -0.74
N GLY A 77 1.83 -22.64 -0.28
CA GLY A 77 1.42 -22.56 1.13
C GLY A 77 0.65 -23.79 1.65
N GLU A 78 -0.17 -24.43 0.80
CA GLU A 78 -0.85 -25.69 1.08
C GLU A 78 0.15 -26.83 1.34
N SER A 79 1.32 -26.80 0.67
CA SER A 79 2.41 -27.76 0.91
C SER A 79 3.09 -27.59 2.29
N TYR A 80 2.84 -26.47 2.97
CA TYR A 80 3.42 -26.07 4.26
C TYR A 80 2.38 -26.07 5.41
N HIS A 81 1.48 -27.05 5.45
CA HIS A 81 0.41 -27.23 6.47
C HIS A 81 -0.95 -26.57 6.19
N GLY A 82 -1.37 -26.56 4.92
CA GLY A 82 -2.79 -26.59 4.55
C GLY A 82 -3.68 -25.53 5.19
N LYS A 83 -3.72 -24.32 4.61
CA LYS A 83 -4.87 -23.40 4.54
C LYS A 83 -4.52 -22.19 3.65
N TYR A 84 -5.49 -21.75 2.87
CA TYR A 84 -5.43 -20.60 1.95
C TYR A 84 -5.16 -19.29 2.72
N GLY A 85 -4.56 -18.28 2.06
CA GLY A 85 -4.66 -16.88 2.52
C GLY A 85 -3.83 -16.51 3.76
N ASN A 86 -2.70 -17.18 4.00
CA ASN A 86 -1.91 -16.90 5.18
C ASN A 86 -0.92 -15.74 4.94
N ILE A 87 -1.18 -14.56 5.53
CA ILE A 87 -0.23 -13.44 5.57
C ILE A 87 1.14 -13.89 6.11
N THR A 88 1.14 -14.83 7.05
CA THR A 88 2.36 -15.46 7.59
C THR A 88 3.15 -16.18 6.51
N ALA A 89 2.53 -16.79 5.50
CA ALA A 89 3.26 -17.43 4.40
C ALA A 89 3.92 -16.41 3.46
N GLN A 90 3.31 -15.23 3.28
CA GLN A 90 3.94 -14.14 2.53
C GLN A 90 5.12 -13.55 3.31
N ILE A 91 4.97 -13.40 4.63
CA ILE A 91 6.06 -12.96 5.50
C ILE A 91 7.19 -14.00 5.53
N ASP A 92 6.85 -15.28 5.67
CA ASP A 92 7.82 -16.37 5.62
C ASP A 92 8.56 -16.43 4.28
N TYR A 93 7.84 -16.26 3.16
CA TYR A 93 8.46 -16.15 1.83
C TYR A 93 9.45 -14.99 1.77
N SER A 94 9.09 -13.84 2.32
CA SER A 94 9.97 -12.67 2.38
C SER A 94 11.24 -12.92 3.19
N LEU A 95 11.10 -13.55 4.35
CA LEU A 95 12.19 -13.70 5.31
C LEU A 95 13.11 -14.87 4.97
N ASN A 96 12.57 -15.94 4.39
CA ASN A 96 13.24 -17.23 4.28
C ASN A 96 13.44 -17.74 2.85
N ILE A 97 12.76 -17.17 1.85
CA ILE A 97 12.75 -17.72 0.48
C ILE A 97 13.33 -16.76 -0.56
N ASP A 98 12.79 -15.55 -0.70
CA ASP A 98 13.22 -14.60 -1.74
C ASP A 98 13.32 -13.18 -1.19
N SER A 99 14.55 -12.72 -1.02
CA SER A 99 14.83 -11.37 -0.51
C SER A 99 14.42 -10.24 -1.46
N ARG A 100 14.03 -10.54 -2.71
CA ARG A 100 13.43 -9.56 -3.62
C ARG A 100 11.97 -9.26 -3.24
N PHE A 101 11.29 -10.17 -2.56
CA PHE A 101 9.97 -9.95 -2.00
C PHE A 101 10.13 -9.50 -0.54
N PHE A 102 10.04 -8.19 -0.30
CA PHE A 102 10.25 -7.63 1.05
C PHE A 102 8.92 -7.28 1.72
N PHE A 103 8.48 -8.14 2.65
CA PHE A 103 7.26 -8.03 3.43
C PHE A 103 7.45 -8.68 4.82
N PRO A 104 8.21 -8.03 5.72
CA PRO A 104 8.68 -8.64 6.96
C PRO A 104 7.62 -8.74 8.07
N SER A 105 6.54 -7.97 7.97
CA SER A 105 5.38 -8.00 8.88
C SER A 105 4.20 -7.24 8.25
N ALA A 106 3.03 -7.30 8.89
CA ALA A 106 1.84 -6.54 8.46
C ALA A 106 1.97 -5.02 8.68
N PHE A 107 2.81 -4.60 9.63
CA PHE A 107 3.10 -3.20 9.94
C PHE A 107 4.60 -3.01 10.15
N PHE A 108 5.25 -2.25 9.28
CA PHE A 108 6.67 -1.98 9.40
C PHE A 108 7.05 -0.63 8.81
N VAL A 109 8.20 -0.12 9.26
CA VAL A 109 8.80 1.10 8.74
C VAL A 109 10.09 0.74 8.02
N ARG A 110 10.30 1.31 6.83
CA ARG A 110 11.61 1.33 6.17
C ARG A 110 12.15 2.75 6.19
N GLU A 111 13.45 2.89 6.36
CA GLU A 111 14.17 4.14 6.18
C GLU A 111 15.21 3.96 5.09
N SER A 112 15.03 4.67 3.98
CA SER A 112 16.01 4.70 2.91
C SER A 112 16.81 5.99 3.00
N TYR A 113 18.13 5.86 3.06
CA TYR A 113 19.05 6.98 2.99
C TYR A 113 19.73 6.97 1.62
N PHE A 114 19.73 8.11 0.93
CA PHE A 114 20.36 8.24 -0.38
C PHE A 114 21.03 9.60 -0.58
N GLY A 115 21.67 9.80 -1.72
CA GLY A 115 22.56 10.93 -1.98
C GLY A 115 24.02 10.57 -1.76
N ARG A 116 24.94 11.41 -2.25
CA ARG A 116 26.38 11.11 -2.27
C ARG A 116 26.96 10.85 -0.88
N SER A 117 26.38 11.46 0.16
CA SER A 117 26.78 11.30 1.55
C SER A 117 25.64 10.77 2.43
N PHE A 118 24.62 10.15 1.83
CA PHE A 118 23.42 9.67 2.52
C PHE A 118 22.67 10.78 3.28
N GLU A 119 22.73 12.01 2.78
CA GLU A 119 22.12 13.17 3.42
C GLU A 119 20.59 13.18 3.35
N THR A 120 20.01 12.51 2.36
CA THR A 120 18.56 12.48 2.14
C THR A 120 17.96 11.24 2.77
N LYS A 121 16.94 11.44 3.61
CA LYS A 121 16.21 10.37 4.29
C LYS A 121 14.76 10.33 3.82
N VAL A 122 14.30 9.14 3.46
CA VAL A 122 12.90 8.82 3.22
C VAL A 122 12.45 7.77 4.22
N ALA A 123 11.35 8.05 4.92
CA ALA A 123 10.67 7.06 5.75
C ALA A 123 9.47 6.52 4.98
N TRP A 124 9.38 5.19 4.88
CA TRP A 124 8.26 4.45 4.30
C TRP A 124 7.49 3.78 5.43
N ILE A 125 6.23 4.17 5.63
CA ILE A 125 5.37 3.54 6.64
C ILE A 125 4.40 2.61 5.92
N HIS A 126 4.55 1.31 6.16
CA HIS A 126 3.70 0.26 5.61
C HIS A 126 2.65 -0.15 6.64
N ILE A 127 1.39 -0.13 6.23
CA ILE A 127 0.25 -0.50 7.09
C ILE A 127 -0.67 -1.48 6.37
N ASP A 128 -1.14 -2.50 7.08
CA ASP A 128 -2.21 -3.38 6.63
C ASP A 128 -3.58 -2.80 7.00
N THR A 129 -4.35 -2.38 6.00
CA THR A 129 -5.69 -1.82 6.23
C THR A 129 -6.79 -2.86 6.33
N ASN A 130 -6.52 -4.13 6.00
CA ASN A 130 -7.49 -5.23 6.23
C ASN A 130 -7.80 -5.38 7.71
N PHE A 131 -6.81 -5.08 8.55
CA PHE A 131 -6.94 -5.08 9.99
C PHE A 131 -8.13 -4.23 10.47
N PHE A 132 -8.50 -3.19 9.72
CA PHE A 132 -9.62 -2.31 10.03
C PHE A 132 -10.97 -2.78 9.46
N TYR A 133 -11.01 -3.80 8.58
CA TYR A 133 -12.21 -4.20 7.83
C TYR A 133 -12.79 -5.55 8.24
N TYR A 134 -11.97 -6.59 8.47
CA TYR A 134 -12.50 -7.91 8.78
C TYR A 134 -13.02 -8.02 10.23
N ASN A 135 -14.15 -8.73 10.38
CA ASN A 135 -14.79 -8.96 11.67
C ASN A 135 -13.97 -9.92 12.53
N SER A 136 -13.98 -9.65 13.84
CA SER A 136 -13.15 -10.25 14.88
C SER A 136 -13.47 -11.71 15.22
N THR A 137 -14.28 -12.42 14.42
CA THR A 137 -14.54 -13.84 14.65
C THR A 137 -13.34 -14.73 14.31
N ASP A 138 -12.37 -14.18 13.58
CA ASP A 138 -11.08 -14.82 13.27
C ASP A 138 -9.94 -14.34 14.21
N LEU A 139 -10.23 -13.40 15.13
CA LEU A 139 -9.25 -12.81 16.05
C LEU A 139 -9.43 -13.41 17.45
N ASP A 140 -9.05 -14.68 17.63
CA ASP A 140 -8.91 -15.27 18.98
C ASP A 140 -7.67 -14.72 19.74
N ASP A 141 -6.96 -13.76 19.14
CA ASP A 141 -5.79 -13.09 19.69
C ASP A 141 -6.17 -11.79 20.44
N PRO A 142 -6.05 -11.76 21.78
CA PRO A 142 -6.39 -10.58 22.59
C PRO A 142 -5.55 -9.33 22.29
N GLU A 143 -4.31 -9.48 21.83
CA GLU A 143 -3.42 -8.34 21.51
C GLU A 143 -3.89 -7.66 20.23
N ARG A 144 -4.29 -8.44 19.22
CA ARG A 144 -4.91 -7.92 18.00
C ARG A 144 -6.28 -7.30 18.24
N LEU A 145 -7.10 -7.89 19.12
CA LEU A 145 -8.37 -7.29 19.49
C LEU A 145 -8.16 -5.93 20.18
N ASN A 146 -7.17 -5.83 21.06
CA ASN A 146 -6.78 -4.55 21.69
C ASN A 146 -6.25 -3.54 20.68
N MET A 147 -5.40 -3.96 19.75
CA MET A 147 -4.89 -3.08 18.70
C MET A 147 -6.03 -2.57 17.80
N LYS A 148 -6.95 -3.44 17.38
CA LYS A 148 -8.15 -3.07 16.62
C LYS A 148 -9.00 -2.08 17.40
N HIS A 149 -9.29 -2.37 18.66
CA HIS A 149 -10.07 -1.50 19.51
C HIS A 149 -9.41 -0.13 19.74
N ASN A 150 -8.07 -0.09 19.86
CA ASN A 150 -7.33 1.16 19.96
C ASN A 150 -7.48 1.99 18.67
N PHE A 151 -7.31 1.37 17.50
CA PHE A 151 -7.51 2.06 16.23
C PHE A 151 -8.96 2.49 16.00
N GLU A 152 -9.95 1.68 16.39
CA GLU A 152 -11.38 2.03 16.34
C GLU A 152 -11.72 3.19 17.29
N LYS A 153 -11.11 3.25 18.49
CA LYS A 153 -11.22 4.43 19.39
C LYS A 153 -10.68 5.69 18.72
N PHE A 154 -9.58 5.55 17.98
CA PHE A 154 -9.05 6.62 17.12
C PHE A 154 -9.82 6.76 15.81
N GLY A 155 -10.88 5.97 15.59
CA GLY A 155 -11.85 6.00 14.50
C GLY A 155 -11.29 5.56 13.16
N TRP A 156 -10.43 4.55 13.14
CA TRP A 156 -9.95 3.89 11.93
C TRP A 156 -10.68 2.54 11.80
N ASN A 157 -11.58 2.41 10.82
CA ASN A 157 -12.37 1.20 10.59
C ASN A 157 -12.62 0.90 9.10
N GLY A 158 -11.60 1.13 8.24
CA GLY A 158 -11.74 0.96 6.80
C GLY A 158 -10.47 0.55 6.03
N HIS A 159 -10.70 0.12 4.78
CA HIS A 159 -9.69 -0.51 3.91
C HIS A 159 -9.39 0.26 2.60
N HIS A 160 -10.26 1.20 2.21
CA HIS A 160 -10.30 1.78 0.87
C HIS A 160 -9.33 2.97 0.68
N PRO A 161 -9.03 3.36 -0.58
CA PRO A 161 -8.28 4.57 -0.89
C PRO A 161 -8.81 5.80 -0.21
N LEU A 162 -7.88 6.64 0.24
CA LEU A 162 -8.16 7.93 0.83
C LEU A 162 -8.30 9.00 -0.26
N ILE A 163 -9.08 8.75 -1.32
CA ILE A 163 -9.25 9.68 -2.44
C ILE A 163 -10.72 10.08 -2.63
N GLY A 164 -10.99 11.37 -2.88
CA GLY A 164 -12.33 11.88 -3.16
C GLY A 164 -13.40 11.42 -2.16
N LYS A 165 -14.58 11.05 -2.67
CA LYS A 165 -15.67 10.48 -1.85
C LYS A 165 -15.40 9.07 -1.32
N CYS A 166 -14.39 8.36 -1.84
CA CYS A 166 -14.05 7.02 -1.33
C CYS A 166 -13.56 7.05 0.12
N VAL A 167 -13.05 8.20 0.59
CA VAL A 167 -12.69 8.40 2.02
C VAL A 167 -13.91 8.41 2.96
N GLU A 168 -15.11 8.67 2.45
CA GLU A 168 -16.32 8.73 3.27
C GLU A 168 -16.82 7.34 3.65
N HIS A 169 -16.43 6.33 2.88
CA HIS A 169 -16.68 4.95 3.20
C HIS A 169 -15.76 4.51 4.34
N PHE A 170 -16.30 3.76 5.30
CA PHE A 170 -15.53 3.10 6.36
C PHE A 170 -14.68 4.05 7.24
N GLN A 171 -15.20 5.25 7.50
CA GLN A 171 -14.67 6.30 8.40
C GLN A 171 -13.17 6.63 8.27
N MET A 172 -12.59 6.46 7.08
CA MET A 172 -11.17 6.68 6.81
C MET A 172 -10.73 8.16 6.92
N LYS A 173 -11.67 9.10 7.12
CA LYS A 173 -11.42 10.54 7.31
C LYS A 173 -10.39 10.83 8.41
N ARG A 174 -10.36 10.04 9.48
CA ARG A 174 -9.41 10.27 10.58
C ARG A 174 -7.97 9.90 10.23
N LEU A 175 -7.77 8.97 9.29
CA LEU A 175 -6.44 8.63 8.79
C LEU A 175 -5.84 9.79 8.00
N ARG A 176 -6.66 10.49 7.19
CA ARG A 176 -6.24 11.75 6.54
C ARG A 176 -5.74 12.77 7.57
N LEU A 177 -6.52 13.05 8.62
CA LEU A 177 -6.13 14.02 9.67
C LEU A 177 -4.77 13.70 10.32
N LEU A 178 -4.42 12.42 10.46
CA LEU A 178 -3.13 12.03 11.02
C LEU A 178 -1.99 12.23 10.05
N PHE A 179 -2.19 11.89 8.78
CA PHE A 179 -1.20 12.15 7.75
C PHE A 179 -0.94 13.65 7.62
N GLU A 180 -1.96 14.47 7.77
CA GLU A 180 -1.82 15.92 7.81
C GLU A 180 -1.06 16.39 9.06
N LYS A 181 -1.44 15.89 10.26
CA LYS A 181 -0.79 16.21 11.53
C LYS A 181 0.70 15.86 11.52
N TYR A 182 1.06 14.69 10.99
CA TYR A 182 2.43 14.20 10.90
C TYR A 182 3.13 14.58 9.60
N ARG A 183 2.50 15.45 8.79
CA ARG A 183 3.08 16.04 7.58
C ARG A 183 3.61 14.99 6.59
N VAL A 184 2.85 13.92 6.40
CA VAL A 184 3.11 12.93 5.34
C VAL A 184 3.03 13.65 3.99
N ALA A 185 4.02 13.43 3.13
CA ALA A 185 4.07 14.11 1.82
C ALA A 185 3.15 13.44 0.81
N ALA A 186 3.18 12.10 0.77
CA ALA A 186 2.41 11.28 -0.16
C ALA A 186 1.88 10.01 0.52
N TYR A 187 0.69 9.63 0.08
CA TYR A 187 0.03 8.38 0.41
C TYR A 187 -0.25 7.59 -0.85
N PHE A 188 0.12 6.30 -0.84
CA PHE A 188 -0.06 5.40 -1.97
C PHE A 188 -0.99 4.26 -1.60
N ALA A 189 -1.99 3.98 -2.45
CA ALA A 189 -2.92 2.87 -2.28
C ALA A 189 -3.30 2.17 -3.59
N GLY A 190 -3.94 1.01 -3.46
CA GLY A 190 -4.61 0.26 -4.53
C GLY A 190 -6.06 0.00 -4.19
N HIS A 191 -6.49 -1.26 -4.23
CA HIS A 191 -7.82 -1.78 -3.92
C HIS A 191 -8.91 -1.35 -4.90
N ASN A 192 -9.05 -0.04 -5.13
CA ASN A 192 -9.83 0.41 -6.26
C ASN A 192 -9.01 0.18 -7.53
N HIS A 193 -9.59 -0.54 -8.49
CA HIS A 193 -8.94 -0.88 -9.74
C HIS A 193 -8.88 0.34 -10.70
N VAL A 194 -8.14 1.38 -10.34
CA VAL A 194 -8.07 2.65 -11.07
C VAL A 194 -6.71 3.31 -10.94
N LEU A 195 -6.44 4.29 -11.81
CA LEU A 195 -5.35 5.26 -11.68
C LEU A 195 -5.95 6.61 -11.33
N GLU A 196 -5.69 7.11 -10.12
CA GLU A 196 -6.28 8.38 -9.65
C GLU A 196 -5.33 9.17 -8.76
N LEU A 197 -5.52 10.48 -8.76
CA LEU A 197 -4.71 11.45 -8.03
C LEU A 197 -5.61 12.49 -7.35
N GLU A 198 -5.27 12.79 -6.10
CA GLU A 198 -5.74 13.97 -5.40
C GLU A 198 -4.51 14.73 -4.88
N THR A 199 -4.37 15.97 -5.34
CA THR A 199 -3.23 16.84 -5.08
C THR A 199 -3.37 17.61 -3.78
N THR A 200 -2.30 18.27 -3.35
CA THR A 200 -2.30 19.06 -2.12
C THR A 200 -3.19 20.29 -2.25
N LYS A 201 -3.94 20.58 -1.18
CA LYS A 201 -4.80 21.76 -1.01
C LYS A 201 -4.48 22.44 0.32
N SER A 202 -4.95 23.66 0.53
CA SER A 202 -4.69 24.42 1.77
C SER A 202 -5.11 23.66 3.04
N ASN A 203 -6.19 22.89 2.96
CA ASN A 203 -6.73 22.04 4.02
C ASN A 203 -6.42 20.54 3.84
N GLN A 204 -5.65 20.17 2.82
CA GLN A 204 -5.25 18.80 2.54
C GLN A 204 -3.78 18.77 2.11
N PRO A 205 -2.85 18.85 3.07
CA PRO A 205 -1.43 18.96 2.77
C PRO A 205 -0.73 17.72 2.19
N VAL A 206 -1.45 16.60 2.04
CA VAL A 206 -0.95 15.30 1.60
C VAL A 206 -1.38 15.04 0.16
N THR A 207 -0.51 14.47 -0.67
CA THR A 207 -0.89 13.97 -2.01
C THR A 207 -1.35 12.52 -1.92
N TYR A 208 -2.49 12.19 -2.51
CA TYR A 208 -3.05 10.83 -2.49
C TYR A 208 -3.01 10.22 -3.89
N PHE A 209 -2.35 9.06 -3.99
CA PHE A 209 -2.24 8.28 -5.22
C PHE A 209 -3.03 6.97 -5.08
N THR A 210 -3.82 6.64 -6.09
CA THR A 210 -4.39 5.30 -6.29
C THR A 210 -3.78 4.71 -7.55
N SER A 211 -3.08 3.58 -7.40
CA SER A 211 -2.40 2.85 -8.48
C SER A 211 -2.85 1.38 -8.49
N GLY A 212 -4.16 1.14 -8.63
CA GLY A 212 -4.75 -0.21 -8.54
C GLY A 212 -5.09 -0.87 -9.88
N ALA A 213 -4.78 -0.22 -11.00
CA ALA A 213 -5.17 -0.67 -12.34
C ALA A 213 -4.18 -1.64 -13.01
N GLY A 214 -3.42 -2.42 -12.24
CA GLY A 214 -2.37 -3.30 -12.80
C GLY A 214 -2.92 -4.51 -13.58
N SER A 215 -4.18 -4.91 -13.34
CA SER A 215 -4.77 -6.10 -13.98
C SER A 215 -6.29 -6.08 -14.09
N ARG A 216 -6.95 -5.07 -13.51
CA ARG A 216 -8.39 -4.84 -13.54
C ARG A 216 -8.65 -3.34 -13.59
N THR A 217 -9.87 -2.99 -13.98
CA THR A 217 -10.32 -1.60 -14.04
C THR A 217 -11.76 -1.51 -13.56
N ASP A 218 -12.10 -0.47 -12.80
CA ASP A 218 -13.47 -0.18 -12.34
C ASP A 218 -13.81 1.31 -12.55
N VAL A 219 -15.06 1.68 -12.26
CA VAL A 219 -15.47 3.09 -12.17
C VAL A 219 -14.84 3.71 -10.93
N GLY A 220 -14.03 4.75 -11.16
CA GLY A 220 -13.27 5.41 -10.12
C GLY A 220 -14.06 6.29 -9.15
N CYS A 221 -13.38 6.89 -8.17
CA CYS A 221 -13.98 7.71 -7.13
C CYS A 221 -14.39 9.11 -7.64
N GLU A 222 -15.55 9.62 -7.22
CA GLU A 222 -15.90 11.03 -7.42
C GLU A 222 -15.02 11.94 -6.55
N GLY A 223 -14.76 13.18 -6.99
CA GLY A 223 -14.05 14.20 -6.20
C GLY A 223 -12.52 14.10 -6.21
N LYS A 224 -11.95 13.18 -7.01
CA LYS A 224 -10.53 13.20 -7.38
C LYS A 224 -10.20 14.43 -8.24
N ASP A 225 -8.94 14.87 -8.22
CA ASP A 225 -8.48 15.95 -9.08
C ASP A 225 -8.17 15.44 -10.50
N TRP A 226 -7.71 14.19 -10.59
CA TRP A 226 -7.43 13.51 -11.86
C TRP A 226 -7.63 12.00 -11.73
N GLY A 227 -8.05 11.35 -12.82
CA GLY A 227 -8.05 9.89 -12.92
C GLY A 227 -8.36 9.39 -14.33
N MET A 228 -7.94 8.16 -14.62
CA MET A 228 -8.20 7.50 -15.90
C MET A 228 -9.60 6.88 -15.96
N PRO A 229 -10.20 6.76 -17.15
CA PRO A 229 -11.46 6.04 -17.32
C PRO A 229 -11.30 4.54 -17.11
N GLU A 230 -12.41 3.86 -16.81
CA GLU A 230 -12.49 2.39 -16.81
C GLU A 230 -11.98 1.83 -18.15
N GLY A 231 -11.29 0.69 -18.11
CA GLY A 231 -10.60 0.07 -19.25
C GLY A 231 -9.12 0.43 -19.37
N THR A 232 -8.62 1.41 -18.60
CA THR A 232 -7.21 1.77 -18.58
C THR A 232 -6.39 0.92 -17.61
N LEU A 233 -5.43 0.15 -18.11
CA LEU A 233 -4.44 -0.55 -17.29
C LEU A 233 -3.16 0.26 -17.14
N GLY A 234 -2.49 0.15 -16.00
CA GLY A 234 -1.24 0.87 -15.79
C GLY A 234 -0.74 0.88 -14.35
N PHE A 235 0.22 1.76 -14.09
CA PHE A 235 0.87 1.90 -12.79
C PHE A 235 1.43 3.31 -12.57
N LEU A 236 1.89 3.57 -11.36
CA LEU A 236 2.57 4.79 -10.97
C LEU A 236 4.07 4.55 -10.87
N HIS A 237 4.84 5.32 -11.63
CA HIS A 237 6.28 5.42 -11.53
C HIS A 237 6.65 6.65 -10.70
N SER A 238 7.66 6.55 -9.86
CA SER A 238 8.08 7.64 -8.98
C SER A 238 9.59 7.69 -8.81
N ILE A 239 10.13 8.91 -8.83
CA ILE A 239 11.56 9.18 -8.66
C ILE A 239 11.73 10.14 -7.50
N LEU A 240 12.45 9.71 -6.47
CA LEU A 240 12.82 10.54 -5.31
C LEU A 240 14.15 11.21 -5.54
N LYS A 241 14.16 12.52 -5.33
CA LYS A 241 15.33 13.38 -5.30
C LYS A 241 15.45 14.03 -3.92
N ASP A 242 16.52 14.79 -3.73
CA ASP A 242 16.83 15.41 -2.43
C ASP A 242 15.72 16.36 -1.94
N ASP A 243 15.01 17.03 -2.84
CA ASP A 243 14.05 18.09 -2.54
C ASP A 243 12.66 17.91 -3.17
N GLU A 244 12.43 16.81 -3.89
CA GLU A 244 11.15 16.51 -4.53
C GLU A 244 11.00 15.02 -4.86
N MET A 245 9.76 14.59 -5.01
CA MET A 245 9.40 13.33 -5.65
C MET A 245 8.72 13.64 -6.98
N LEU A 246 9.27 13.17 -8.09
CA LEU A 246 8.58 13.18 -9.38
C LEU A 246 7.67 11.96 -9.48
N TYR A 247 6.54 12.12 -10.15
CA TYR A 247 5.63 11.00 -10.42
C TYR A 247 5.14 11.02 -11.87
N GLU A 248 4.88 9.81 -12.38
CA GLU A 248 4.31 9.58 -13.71
C GLU A 248 3.29 8.44 -13.63
N PHE A 249 2.05 8.70 -14.03
CA PHE A 249 1.09 7.65 -14.30
C PHE A 249 1.33 7.12 -15.71
N ILE A 250 1.56 5.82 -15.81
CA ILE A 250 1.87 5.12 -17.04
C ILE A 250 0.65 4.29 -17.44
N ASP A 251 0.11 4.56 -18.62
CA ASP A 251 -0.90 3.74 -19.29
C ASP A 251 -0.19 2.65 -20.10
N THR A 252 -0.59 1.41 -19.88
CA THR A 252 -0.07 0.21 -20.54
C THR A 252 -1.21 -0.65 -21.08
N THR A 253 -2.34 -0.03 -21.44
CA THR A 253 -3.50 -0.73 -22.00
C THR A 253 -3.16 -1.38 -23.35
N THR A 254 -2.21 -0.79 -24.06
CA THR A 254 -1.65 -1.30 -25.31
C THR A 254 -0.25 -1.90 -25.11
N SER A 255 0.31 -2.50 -26.16
CA SER A 255 1.71 -2.99 -26.14
C SER A 255 2.74 -1.89 -25.91
N ASP A 256 2.40 -0.65 -26.27
CA ASP A 256 3.20 0.53 -25.97
C ASP A 256 2.72 1.21 -24.68
N PHE A 257 3.64 1.86 -23.98
CA PHE A 257 3.33 2.65 -22.79
C PHE A 257 3.17 4.14 -23.13
N LYS A 258 2.36 4.84 -22.34
CA LYS A 258 2.19 6.29 -22.43
C LYS A 258 2.17 6.93 -21.06
N VAL A 259 2.92 8.02 -20.88
CA VAL A 259 2.76 8.89 -19.72
C VAL A 259 1.46 9.68 -19.88
N VAL A 260 0.46 9.40 -19.04
CA VAL A 260 -0.87 10.01 -19.11
C VAL A 260 -1.09 11.14 -18.10
N ASN A 261 -0.27 11.17 -17.05
CA ASN A 261 -0.17 12.29 -16.12
C ASN A 261 1.20 12.28 -15.45
N LYS A 262 1.72 13.46 -15.10
CA LYS A 262 2.97 13.60 -14.37
C LYS A 262 3.00 14.87 -13.54
N GLY A 263 3.81 14.88 -12.51
CA GLY A 263 4.00 16.05 -11.68
C GLY A 263 5.03 15.81 -10.60
N LYS A 264 4.91 16.56 -9.51
CA LYS A 264 5.81 16.44 -8.38
C LYS A 264 5.13 16.64 -7.03
N VAL A 265 5.73 16.04 -6.01
CA VAL A 265 5.39 16.21 -4.60
C VAL A 265 6.61 16.80 -3.89
N LEU A 266 6.39 17.81 -3.07
CA LEU A 266 7.45 18.45 -2.30
C LEU A 266 7.52 17.85 -0.88
N PRO A 267 8.73 17.70 -0.31
CA PRO A 267 8.91 17.35 1.08
C PRO A 267 8.28 18.39 1.98
N ARG A 268 7.74 17.92 3.10
CA ARG A 268 7.11 18.79 4.09
C ARG A 268 8.15 19.12 5.14
N ALA A 269 8.42 20.42 5.35
CA ALA A 269 9.27 20.84 6.46
C ALA A 269 8.66 20.36 7.79
N MET A 270 9.48 19.76 8.67
CA MET A 270 9.14 19.49 10.07
C MET A 270 9.33 20.75 10.93
#